data_AF-A0A7X7MU47-F1
#
_entry.id   AF-A0A7X7MU47-F1
#
_cell.length_a   1.000
_cell.length_b   1.000
_cell.length_c   1.000
_cell.angle_alpha   90.00
_cell.angle_beta   90.00
_cell.angle_gamma   90.00
#
_symmetry.space_group_name_H-M   'P 1'
#
loop_
_entity.id
_entity.type
_entity.pdbx_description
1 polymer ?
#
loop_
_entity_poly.entity_id
_entity_poly.type
_entity_poly.pdbx_seq_one_letter_code
_entity_poly.pdbx_strand_id
1 'polypeptide(L)' 'MRKYCNIVKNKLNMLIRNMEKNVSDFVVDPKRDFVRKSELSFSKTMKFILGMGSQSLGSELMEFYGLDQKSVSVSAVVQ' A
#
# COMPACT_ATOMS: atom_id res chain seq x y z
N MET A 1 -16.82 16.55 -12.68
CA MET A 1 -15.98 15.33 -12.66
C MET A 1 -15.13 15.17 -11.40
N ARG A 2 -14.31 16.14 -10.97
CA ARG A 2 -13.41 16.00 -9.79
C ARG A 2 -14.08 15.54 -8.50
N LYS A 3 -15.33 15.98 -8.22
CA LYS A 3 -16.12 15.54 -7.05
C LYS A 3 -16.32 14.01 -7.02
N TYR A 4 -16.71 13.41 -8.14
CA TYR A 4 -16.94 11.97 -8.23
C TYR A 4 -15.64 11.17 -8.11
N CYS A 5 -14.56 11.62 -8.75
CA CYS A 5 -13.25 10.99 -8.60
C CYS A 5 -12.78 10.96 -7.13
N ASN A 6 -12.99 12.06 -6.39
CA ASN A 6 -12.64 12.13 -4.98
C ASN A 6 -13.52 11.21 -4.12
N ILE A 7 -14.82 11.11 -4.41
CA ILE A 7 -15.72 10.18 -3.72
C ILE A 7 -15.24 8.74 -3.88
N VAL A 8 -14.91 8.33 -5.11
CA VAL A 8 -14.42 6.97 -5.40
C VAL A 8 -13.08 6.72 -4.68
N LYS A 9 -12.12 7.63 -4.80
CA LYS A 9 -10.81 7.52 -4.11
C LYS A 9 -10.97 7.43 -2.59
N ASN A 10 -11.86 8.25 -2.01
CA ASN A 10 -12.10 8.23 -0.57
C ASN A 10 -12.78 6.94 -0.12
N LYS A 11 -13.73 6.43 -0.90
CA LYS A 11 -14.38 5.14 -0.62
C LYS A 11 -13.37 4.00 -0.67
N LEU A 12 -12.51 3.95 -1.69
CA LEU A 12 -11.44 2.96 -1.79
C LEU A 12 -10.49 3.04 -0.59
N ASN A 13 -10.01 4.23 -0.24
CA ASN A 13 -9.15 4.43 0.93
C ASN A 13 -9.81 3.99 2.24
N MET A 14 -11.12 4.22 2.38
CA MET A 14 -11.90 3.77 3.53
C MET A 14 -11.98 2.24 3.58
N LEU A 15 -12.22 1.58 2.44
CA LEU A 15 -12.28 0.12 2.37
C LEU A 15 -10.92 -0.52 2.73
N ILE A 16 -9.81 -0.01 2.19
CA ILE A 16 -8.47 -0.49 2.51
C ILE A 16 -8.17 -0.37 4.02
N ARG A 17 -8.55 0.75 4.65
CA ARG A 17 -8.42 0.91 6.12
C ARG A 17 -9.28 -0.06 6.91
N ASN A 18 -10.46 -0.40 6.41
CA ASN A 18 -11.33 -1.39 7.05
C ASN A 18 -10.75 -2.81 6.91
N MET A 19 -10.11 -3.12 5.77
CA MET A 19 -9.38 -4.36 5.58
C MET A 19 -8.19 -4.46 6.53
N GLU A 20 -7.41 -3.39 6.70
CA GLU A 20 -6.28 -3.36 7.65
C GLU A 20 -6.72 -3.62 9.10
N LYS A 21 -7.93 -3.21 9.50
CA LYS A 21 -8.48 -3.52 10.83
C LYS A 21 -8.87 -5.00 10.99
N ASN A 22 -9.16 -5.68 9.88
CA ASN A 22 -9.55 -7.10 9.84
C ASN A 22 -8.51 -7.89 9.01
N VAL A 23 -7.23 -7.57 9.20
CA VAL A 23 -6.13 -8.07 8.35
C VAL A 23 -6.08 -9.59 8.29
N SER A 24 -6.53 -10.28 9.35
CA SER A 24 -6.60 -11.74 9.44
C SER A 24 -7.35 -12.41 8.31
N ASP A 25 -8.31 -11.70 7.70
CA ASP A 25 -9.15 -12.24 6.63
C ASP A 25 -8.45 -12.18 5.26
N PHE A 26 -7.31 -11.48 5.18
CA PHE A 26 -6.63 -11.13 3.92
C PHE A 26 -5.17 -11.60 3.86
N VAL A 27 -4.64 -12.20 4.92
CA VAL A 27 -3.24 -12.61 5.03
C VAL A 27 -3.13 -14.10 5.35
N VAL A 28 -1.97 -14.69 5.06
CA VAL A 28 -1.75 -16.13 5.25
C VAL A 28 -1.46 -16.44 6.72
N ASP A 29 -0.62 -15.63 7.36
CA ASP A 29 -0.30 -15.76 8.79
C ASP A 29 -0.62 -14.45 9.55
N PRO A 30 -1.83 -14.33 10.14
CA PRO A 30 -2.26 -13.13 10.85
C PRO A 30 -1.41 -12.76 12.08
N LYS A 31 -0.57 -13.69 12.57
CA LYS A 31 0.30 -13.44 13.73
C LYS A 31 1.65 -12.87 13.33
N ARG A 32 2.01 -12.94 12.05
CA ARG A 32 3.30 -12.51 11.51
C ARG A 32 3.15 -11.42 10.46
N ASP A 33 2.22 -11.60 9.53
CA ASP A 33 2.04 -10.73 8.37
C ASP A 33 1.44 -9.39 8.80
N PHE A 34 2.11 -8.29 8.44
CA PHE A 34 1.70 -6.91 8.77
C PHE A 34 1.48 -6.59 10.26
N VAL A 35 1.91 -7.45 11.19
CA VAL A 35 1.81 -7.22 12.63
C VAL A 35 2.84 -6.18 13.12
N ARG A 36 4.04 -6.18 12.53
CA ARG A 36 5.06 -5.17 12.83
C ARG A 36 4.69 -3.83 12.21
N LYS A 37 4.87 -2.74 12.95
CA LYS A 37 4.84 -1.38 12.41
C LYS A 37 5.99 -1.19 11.41
N SER A 38 5.71 -1.47 10.14
CA SER A 38 6.62 -1.37 9.00
C SER A 38 6.32 -0.13 8.18
N GLU A 39 7.31 0.36 7.45
CA GLU A 39 7.06 1.39 6.42
C GLU A 39 6.17 0.86 5.29
N LEU A 40 6.09 -0.46 5.10
CA LEU A 40 5.10 -1.16 4.28
C LEU A 40 3.99 -1.74 5.17
N SER A 41 3.12 -0.87 5.69
CA SER A 41 1.89 -1.34 6.35
C SER A 41 0.93 -1.94 5.32
N PHE A 42 -0.04 -2.73 5.77
CA PHE A 42 -1.06 -3.33 4.90
C PHE A 42 -1.71 -2.29 3.99
N SER A 43 -2.17 -1.17 4.57
CA SER A 43 -2.77 -0.07 3.80
C SER A 43 -1.82 0.53 2.77
N LYS A 44 -0.53 0.72 3.11
CA LYS A 44 0.45 1.28 2.18
C LYS A 44 0.75 0.30 1.05
N THR A 45 0.95 -0.98 1.35
CA THR A 45 1.20 -2.02 0.34
C THR A 45 0.05 -2.14 -0.64
N MET A 46 -1.20 -2.13 -0.16
CA MET A 46 -2.37 -2.18 -1.06
C MET A 46 -2.46 -0.95 -1.97
N LYS A 47 -2.21 0.24 -1.44
CA LYS A 47 -2.18 1.47 -2.26
C LYS A 47 -1.04 1.48 -3.26
N PHE A 48 0.10 0.95 -2.86
CA PHE A 48 1.27 0.81 -3.74
C PHE A 48 0.93 -0.12 -4.91
N ILE A 49 0.46 -1.34 -4.65
CA ILE A 49 0.10 -2.32 -5.68
C ILE A 49 -0.97 -1.77 -6.63
N LEU A 50 -2.02 -1.13 -6.10
CA LEU A 50 -3.11 -0.57 -6.91
C LEU A 50 -2.70 0.67 -7.73
N GLY A 51 -1.68 1.41 -7.27
CA GLY A 51 -1.15 2.58 -7.95
C GLY A 51 -0.02 2.27 -8.91
N MET A 52 0.58 1.07 -8.79
CA MET A 52 1.74 0.67 -9.57
C MET A 52 1.39 0.54 -11.06
N GLY A 53 2.24 1.11 -11.90
CA GLY A 53 2.16 1.05 -13.35
C GLY A 53 2.98 -0.09 -13.95
N SER A 54 3.60 0.21 -15.10
CA SER A 54 4.41 -0.73 -15.88
C SER A 54 5.91 -0.44 -15.80
N GLN A 55 6.33 0.48 -14.92
CA GLN A 55 7.74 0.83 -14.78
C GLN A 55 8.48 -0.19 -13.91
N SER A 56 9.79 0.02 -13.75
CA SER A 56 10.58 -0.78 -12.82
C SER A 56 10.08 -0.57 -11.39
N LEU A 57 10.13 -1.63 -10.57
CA LEU A 57 9.70 -1.56 -9.16
C LEU A 57 10.40 -0.45 -8.38
N GLY A 58 11.67 -0.16 -8.68
CA GLY A 58 12.40 0.96 -8.08
C GLY A 58 11.84 2.32 -8.49
N SER A 59 11.48 2.50 -9.76
CA SER A 59 10.85 3.73 -10.27
C SER A 59 9.48 3.96 -9.63
N GLU A 60 8.66 2.91 -9.56
CA GLU A 60 7.33 2.94 -8.95
C GLU A 60 7.42 3.28 -7.45
N LEU A 61 8.38 2.69 -6.72
CA LEU A 61 8.63 3.03 -5.31
C LEU A 61 9.05 4.50 -5.14
N MET A 62 9.95 5.00 -5.98
CA MET A 62 10.37 6.41 -5.92
C MET A 62 9.20 7.36 -6.14
N GLU A 63 8.31 7.06 -7.11
CA GLU A 63 7.11 7.84 -7.39
C GLU A 63 6.12 7.78 -6.21
N PHE A 64 5.86 6.58 -5.68
CA PHE A 64 4.93 6.38 -4.57
C PHE A 64 5.36 7.11 -3.28
N TYR A 65 6.66 7.13 -2.98
CA TYR A 65 7.22 7.83 -1.82
C TYR A 65 7.57 9.29 -2.09
N GLY A 66 7.41 9.80 -3.33
CA GLY A 66 7.70 11.19 -3.67
C GLY A 66 9.17 11.59 -3.47
N LEU A 67 10.11 10.68 -3.76
CA LEU A 67 11.55 10.86 -3.54
C LEU A 67 11.98 11.07 -2.06
N ASP A 68 11.15 10.66 -1.10
CA ASP A 68 11.50 10.69 0.33
C ASP A 68 12.64 9.70 0.65
N GLN A 69 13.59 10.11 1.50
CA GLN A 69 14.66 9.26 2.04
C GLN A 69 14.12 8.10 2.89
N LYS A 70 12.86 8.16 3.33
CA LYS A 70 12.17 7.05 4.02
C LYS A 70 11.60 5.99 3.09
N SER A 71 11.87 6.05 1.79
CA SER A 71 11.47 5.01 0.84
C SER A 71 12.09 3.65 1.21
N VAL A 72 11.33 2.58 0.94
CA VAL A 72 11.77 1.21 1.17
C VAL A 72 12.57 0.68 -0.03
N SER A 73 13.45 -0.29 0.20
CA SER A 73 14.19 -0.93 -0.89
C SER A 73 13.27 -1.85 -1.72
N VAL A 74 13.66 -2.07 -2.98
CA VAL A 74 13.03 -3.05 -3.88
C VAL A 74 12.97 -4.43 -3.22
N SER A 75 14.05 -4.84 -2.54
CA SER A 75 14.12 -6.13 -1.84
C SER A 75 13.06 -6.29 -0.74
N ALA A 76 12.68 -5.21 -0.05
CA ALA A 76 11.66 -5.27 0.99
C ALA A 76 10.25 -5.55 0.43
N VAL A 77 10.03 -5.39 -0.87
CA VAL A 77 8.75 -5.66 -1.55
C VAL A 77 8.68 -7.08 -2.12
N VAL A 78 9.81 -7.65 -2.55
CA VAL A 78 9.89 -8.97 -3.23
C VAL A 78 10.33 -10.12 -2.32
N GLN A 79 10.26 -9.91 -1.01
CA GLN A 79 10.80 -10.80 0.03
C GLN A 79 10.18 -12.20 0.07
#